data_AF-A0A959NAU2-F1
#
_entry.id   AF-A0A959NAU2-F1
#
_cell.length_a   1.000
_cell.length_b   1.000
_cell.length_c   1.000
_cell.angle_alpha   90.00
_cell.angle_beta   90.00
_cell.angle_gamma   90.00
#
_symmetry.space_group_name_H-M   'P 1'
#
loop_
_entity.id
_entity.type
_entity.pdbx_description
1 polymer ?
#
loop_
_entity_poly.entity_id
_entity_poly.type
_entity_poly.pdbx_seq_one_letter_code
_entity_poly.pdbx_strand_id
1 'polypeptide(L)'
;MKFKIIILYLLILFKLLVAQEVQQYYQEPYRPQFHFTPETNWMNDPNGLVYYDSTYHMFYQYYPNSSVWGPMHWGHASSTDLLHWEHHPIALFPDSLGNIFSGSAVIDKNNSAGFGKNAMVAIFTYHNDSLWVKGFRNTESQGIAYSLDEGITWTKYKNNPVLNNSGEQDFRDPKVFWNEEINLWNMVLAVGDRIKIFSSPNLKVWKFESDFKPQNDIKDLGVWECPDLIKLKFDD
;
A
#
# COMPACT_ATOMS: atom_id res chain seq x y z
N MET A 1 -18.11 37.00 46.29
CA MET A 1 -17.29 35.81 46.68
C MET A 1 -17.91 34.48 46.24
N LYS A 2 -19.20 34.23 46.47
CA LYS A 2 -19.89 32.97 46.10
C LYS A 2 -19.87 32.63 44.60
N PHE A 3 -19.96 33.62 43.70
CA PHE A 3 -20.01 33.39 42.25
C PHE A 3 -18.69 32.89 41.64
N LYS A 4 -17.54 33.39 42.13
CA LYS A 4 -16.20 32.94 41.69
C LYS A 4 -15.90 31.50 42.14
N ILE A 5 -16.42 31.09 43.29
CA ILE A 5 -16.29 29.73 43.81
C ILE A 5 -17.08 28.75 42.94
N ILE A 6 -18.30 29.10 42.53
CA ILE A 6 -19.12 28.26 41.64
C ILE A 6 -18.46 28.06 40.27
N ILE A 7 -17.88 29.11 39.68
CA ILE A 7 -17.14 28.99 38.40
C ILE A 7 -15.90 28.10 38.54
N LEU A 8 -15.17 28.21 39.65
CA LEU A 8 -14.00 27.37 39.90
C LEU A 8 -14.41 25.90 40.09
N TYR A 9 -15.50 25.63 40.82
CA TYR A 9 -16.05 24.28 40.97
C TYR A 9 -16.53 23.69 39.63
N LEU A 10 -17.20 24.49 38.78
CA LEU A 10 -17.62 24.07 37.44
C LEU A 10 -16.42 23.79 36.52
N LEU A 11 -15.35 24.58 36.59
CA LEU A 11 -14.11 24.33 35.82
C LEU A 11 -13.36 23.09 36.30
N ILE A 12 -13.36 22.81 37.61
CA ILE A 12 -12.77 21.60 38.18
C ILE A 12 -13.60 20.36 37.81
N LEU A 13 -14.93 20.44 37.89
CA LEU A 13 -15.84 19.39 37.43
C LEU A 13 -15.73 19.14 35.93
N PHE A 14 -15.57 20.18 35.12
CA PHE A 14 -15.35 20.06 33.68
C PHE A 14 -13.99 19.41 33.38
N LYS A 15 -12.92 19.79 34.10
CA LYS A 15 -11.61 19.12 33.96
C LYS A 15 -11.64 17.66 34.43
N LEU A 16 -12.42 17.33 35.47
CA LEU A 16 -12.60 15.96 35.95
C LEU A 16 -13.45 15.13 34.97
N LEU A 17 -14.48 15.71 34.34
CA LEU A 17 -15.24 15.06 33.27
C LEU A 17 -14.37 14.80 32.02
N VAL A 18 -13.55 15.77 31.62
CA VAL A 18 -12.63 15.63 30.48
C VAL A 18 -11.48 14.65 30.80
N ALA A 19 -11.10 14.52 32.07
CA ALA A 19 -10.09 13.55 32.51
C ALA A 19 -10.61 12.10 32.60
N GLN A 20 -11.92 11.86 32.44
CA GLN A 20 -12.55 10.57 32.65
C GLN A 20 -13.21 10.00 31.39
N GLU A 21 -12.53 10.13 30.26
CA GLU A 21 -12.67 9.24 29.10
C GLU A 21 -11.38 9.26 28.28
N VAL A 22 -10.24 8.97 28.92
CA VAL A 22 -9.11 8.45 28.14
C VAL A 22 -9.52 7.04 27.74
N GLN A 23 -10.18 6.92 26.60
CA GLN A 23 -10.33 5.62 25.96
C GLN A 23 -8.94 4.99 25.93
N GLN A 24 -8.84 3.79 26.47
CA GLN A 24 -7.58 3.10 26.70
C GLN A 24 -7.00 2.74 25.31
N TYR A 25 -6.22 3.66 24.74
CA TYR A 25 -5.75 3.57 23.35
C TYR A 25 -4.96 2.28 23.16
N TYR A 26 -5.36 1.47 22.19
CA TYR A 26 -4.77 0.16 21.88
C TYR A 26 -4.79 -0.84 23.05
N GLN A 27 -5.66 -0.68 24.04
CA GLN A 27 -5.78 -1.63 25.16
C GLN A 27 -7.05 -2.51 25.06
N GLU A 28 -7.69 -2.56 23.89
CA GLU A 28 -8.86 -3.42 23.70
C GLU A 28 -8.50 -4.91 23.81
N PRO A 29 -9.44 -5.77 24.25
CA PRO A 29 -9.27 -7.21 24.13
C PRO A 29 -8.89 -7.61 22.70
N TYR A 30 -7.89 -8.49 22.58
CA TYR A 30 -7.31 -8.96 21.31
C TYR A 30 -6.52 -7.94 20.51
N ARG A 31 -6.38 -6.68 20.95
CA ARG A 31 -5.46 -5.72 20.31
C ARG A 31 -4.01 -6.14 20.56
N PRO A 32 -3.26 -6.58 19.54
CA PRO A 32 -1.86 -6.97 19.75
C PRO A 32 -1.03 -5.74 20.14
N GLN A 33 -0.12 -5.92 21.11
CA GLN A 33 0.69 -4.82 21.64
C GLN A 33 2.02 -4.63 20.88
N PHE A 34 2.40 -5.59 20.04
CA PHE A 34 3.67 -5.59 19.29
C PHE A 34 3.51 -6.08 17.85
N HIS A 35 2.27 -6.21 17.37
CA HIS A 35 1.98 -6.37 15.94
C HIS A 35 1.20 -5.14 15.49
N PHE A 36 1.47 -4.68 14.28
CA PHE A 36 0.73 -3.56 13.73
C PHE A 36 -0.74 -3.91 13.48
N THR A 37 -1.62 -2.96 13.80
CA THR A 37 -3.02 -2.90 13.34
C THR A 37 -3.33 -1.43 13.07
N PRO A 38 -4.23 -1.08 12.13
CA PRO A 38 -4.75 0.27 12.06
C PRO A 38 -5.53 0.59 13.35
N GLU A 39 -5.69 1.87 13.66
CA GLU A 39 -6.40 2.31 14.85
C GLU A 39 -7.83 1.74 14.87
N THR A 40 -8.47 1.73 13.70
CA THR A 40 -9.83 1.25 13.48
C THR A 40 -10.00 0.61 12.10
N ASN A 41 -11.09 -0.14 11.92
CA ASN A 41 -11.57 -0.69 10.65
C ASN A 41 -10.73 -1.82 10.03
N TRP A 42 -10.97 -2.11 8.75
CA TRP A 42 -10.42 -3.27 8.04
C TRP A 42 -9.03 -2.99 7.44
N MET A 43 -8.10 -3.92 7.66
CA MET A 43 -6.85 -4.01 6.90
C MET A 43 -6.67 -5.42 6.32
N ASN A 44 -5.92 -5.53 5.22
CA ASN A 44 -5.35 -6.80 4.77
C ASN A 44 -3.87 -6.61 4.40
N ASP A 45 -3.50 -6.78 3.13
CA ASP A 45 -2.11 -6.98 2.71
C ASP A 45 -1.22 -5.77 3.05
N PRO A 46 0.04 -6.01 3.46
CA PRO A 46 1.04 -4.96 3.50
C PRO A 46 1.38 -4.51 2.08
N ASN A 47 1.55 -3.21 1.88
CA ASN A 47 1.89 -2.61 0.61
C ASN A 47 3.07 -1.66 0.76
N GLY A 48 3.71 -1.35 -0.36
CA GLY A 48 4.67 -0.25 -0.42
C GLY A 48 5.83 -0.33 0.59
N LEU A 49 6.20 -1.53 1.04
CA LEU A 49 7.25 -1.71 2.06
C LEU A 49 8.57 -1.14 1.56
N VAL A 50 9.00 -0.02 2.14
CA VAL A 50 10.21 0.70 1.70
C VAL A 50 10.95 1.25 2.89
N TYR A 51 12.27 1.08 2.89
CA TYR A 51 13.16 1.73 3.83
C TYR A 51 13.84 2.91 3.15
N TYR A 52 13.65 4.11 3.69
CA TYR A 52 14.22 5.35 3.17
C TYR A 52 14.54 6.29 4.32
N ASP A 53 15.72 6.92 4.25
CA ASP A 53 16.23 7.87 5.23
C ASP A 53 15.99 7.46 6.71
N SER A 54 16.52 6.29 7.09
CA SER A 54 16.39 5.72 8.44
C SER A 54 14.97 5.37 8.91
N THR A 55 14.00 5.38 7.99
CA THR A 55 12.59 5.11 8.28
C THR A 55 12.07 3.94 7.45
N TYR A 56 11.43 2.99 8.11
CA TYR A 56 10.61 1.94 7.48
C TYR A 56 9.21 2.48 7.26
N HIS A 57 8.76 2.51 6.01
CA HIS A 57 7.37 2.83 5.66
C HIS A 57 6.64 1.53 5.37
N MET A 58 5.47 1.40 5.98
CA MET A 58 4.50 0.34 5.68
C MET A 58 3.21 1.01 5.24
N PHE A 59 2.85 0.76 3.99
CA PHE A 59 1.50 0.99 3.51
C PHE A 59 0.72 -0.32 3.67
N TYR A 60 -0.60 -0.26 3.56
CA TYR A 60 -1.43 -1.45 3.68
C TYR A 60 -2.80 -1.21 3.07
N GLN A 61 -3.40 -2.28 2.54
CA GLN A 61 -4.78 -2.26 2.11
C GLN A 61 -5.68 -1.87 3.28
N TYR A 62 -6.47 -0.83 3.10
CA TYR A 62 -7.28 -0.23 4.16
C TYR A 62 -8.67 0.16 3.69
N TYR A 63 -9.69 -0.08 4.52
CA TYR A 63 -11.01 0.51 4.33
C TYR A 63 -11.41 1.36 5.53
N PRO A 64 -11.43 2.71 5.40
CA PRO A 64 -11.63 3.60 6.54
C PRO A 64 -13.07 3.68 7.07
N ASN A 65 -14.04 3.06 6.40
CA ASN A 65 -15.46 3.27 6.70
C ASN A 65 -16.15 2.05 7.33
N SER A 66 -15.48 0.89 7.42
CA SER A 66 -16.07 -0.32 8.02
C SER A 66 -15.02 -1.36 8.39
N SER A 67 -15.37 -2.26 9.31
CA SER A 67 -14.57 -3.42 9.72
C SER A 67 -14.75 -4.65 8.83
N VAL A 68 -15.20 -4.47 7.58
CA VAL A 68 -15.28 -5.53 6.56
C VAL A 68 -14.61 -5.03 5.28
N TRP A 69 -14.24 -5.95 4.40
CA TRP A 69 -13.65 -5.59 3.12
C TRP A 69 -14.58 -4.67 2.30
N GLY A 70 -14.02 -3.65 1.62
CA GLY A 70 -14.76 -2.64 0.86
C GLY A 70 -13.88 -1.91 -0.16
N PRO A 71 -14.28 -0.70 -0.61
CA PRO A 71 -13.45 0.14 -1.47
C PRO A 71 -12.06 0.41 -0.87
N MET A 72 -11.05 -0.25 -1.41
CA MET A 72 -9.71 -0.27 -0.84
C MET A 72 -8.91 1.01 -1.08
N HIS A 73 -8.20 1.42 -0.05
CA HIS A 73 -7.24 2.52 0.01
C HIS A 73 -5.86 1.95 0.39
N TRP A 74 -4.81 2.77 0.30
CA TRP A 74 -3.57 2.51 1.03
C TRP A 74 -3.52 3.36 2.29
N GLY A 75 -3.59 2.72 3.46
CA GLY A 75 -3.19 3.32 4.73
C GLY A 75 -1.66 3.45 4.81
N HIS A 76 -1.16 4.17 5.82
CA HIS A 76 0.27 4.42 5.99
C HIS A 76 0.66 4.47 7.47
N ALA A 77 1.75 3.80 7.80
CA ALA A 77 2.47 3.96 9.04
C ALA A 77 3.98 3.93 8.79
N SER A 78 4.76 4.53 9.70
CA SER A 78 6.22 4.45 9.66
C SER A 78 6.81 4.04 11.00
N SER A 79 8.04 3.52 10.97
CA SER A 79 8.78 3.10 12.15
C SER A 79 10.29 3.22 11.90
N THR A 80 11.07 3.49 12.95
CA THR A 80 12.53 3.43 12.88
C THR A 80 13.09 2.06 13.30
N ASP A 81 12.25 1.16 13.82
CA ASP A 81 12.68 -0.11 14.42
C ASP A 81 11.80 -1.32 14.08
N LEU A 82 10.80 -1.14 13.22
CA LEU A 82 9.79 -2.15 12.82
C LEU A 82 8.87 -2.62 13.97
N LEU A 83 8.90 -1.96 15.13
CA LEU A 83 8.13 -2.34 16.32
C LEU A 83 7.20 -1.20 16.77
N HIS A 84 7.72 0.01 16.88
CA HIS A 84 6.97 1.20 17.29
C HIS A 84 6.53 1.97 16.04
N TRP A 85 5.22 1.95 15.78
CA TRP A 85 4.64 2.50 14.56
C TRP A 85 3.95 3.84 14.83
N GLU A 86 4.22 4.82 13.97
CA GLU A 86 3.49 6.09 13.89
C GLU A 86 2.48 6.02 12.75
N HIS A 87 1.21 6.30 13.03
CA HIS A 87 0.15 6.33 12.04
C HIS A 87 0.16 7.66 11.26
N HIS A 88 0.02 7.55 9.94
CA HIS A 88 -0.04 8.69 9.02
C HIS A 88 -1.41 8.78 8.35
N PRO A 89 -1.75 9.92 7.71
CA PRO A 89 -2.92 10.00 6.84
C PRO A 89 -2.92 8.93 5.75
N ILE A 90 -4.11 8.58 5.25
CA ILE A 90 -4.26 7.67 4.11
C ILE A 90 -3.43 8.19 2.92
N ALA A 91 -2.59 7.30 2.37
CA ALA A 91 -1.68 7.63 1.30
C ALA A 91 -2.37 7.70 -0.06
N LEU A 92 -3.18 6.70 -0.40
CA LEU A 92 -3.87 6.61 -1.70
C LEU A 92 -5.36 6.31 -1.51
N PHE A 93 -6.19 7.19 -2.06
CA PHE A 93 -7.64 7.03 -2.12
C PHE A 93 -8.08 6.46 -3.47
N PRO A 94 -9.18 5.70 -3.57
CA PRO A 94 -9.84 5.39 -4.84
C PRO A 94 -10.10 6.64 -5.69
N ASP A 95 -10.16 6.47 -7.01
CA ASP A 95 -10.60 7.52 -7.94
C ASP A 95 -11.49 6.95 -9.04
N SER A 96 -11.74 7.72 -10.11
CA SER A 96 -12.58 7.31 -11.23
C SER A 96 -12.11 6.06 -11.97
N LEU A 97 -10.84 5.66 -11.83
CA LEU A 97 -10.30 4.42 -12.43
C LEU A 97 -10.60 3.18 -11.58
N GLY A 98 -10.84 3.35 -10.28
CA GLY A 98 -11.26 2.27 -9.39
C GLY A 98 -10.67 2.35 -7.98
N ASN A 99 -10.86 1.24 -7.24
CA ASN A 99 -10.26 1.00 -5.93
C ASN A 99 -8.74 0.82 -6.05
N ILE A 100 -8.03 1.08 -4.96
CA ILE A 100 -6.57 0.94 -4.90
C ILE A 100 -6.25 -0.39 -4.22
N PHE A 101 -5.82 -1.35 -5.03
CA PHE A 101 -5.39 -2.68 -4.60
C PHE A 101 -3.88 -2.70 -4.32
N SER A 102 -3.41 -3.86 -3.87
CA SER A 102 -2.06 -4.09 -3.39
C SER A 102 -0.98 -3.74 -4.42
N GLY A 103 0.24 -3.59 -3.91
CA GLY A 103 1.39 -3.22 -4.72
C GLY A 103 2.61 -2.86 -3.88
N SER A 104 3.58 -2.20 -4.52
CA SER A 104 4.90 -1.92 -3.97
C SER A 104 5.28 -0.45 -4.11
N ALA A 105 6.38 -0.06 -3.46
CA ALA A 105 6.94 1.28 -3.56
C ALA A 105 8.46 1.20 -3.70
N VAL A 106 9.03 2.12 -4.45
CA VAL A 106 10.47 2.22 -4.71
C VAL A 106 10.95 3.65 -4.56
N ILE A 107 12.25 3.82 -4.31
CA ILE A 107 12.90 5.15 -4.33
C ILE A 107 13.58 5.33 -5.69
N ASP A 108 13.07 6.23 -6.52
CA ASP A 108 13.65 6.58 -7.81
C ASP A 108 14.84 7.55 -7.64
N LYS A 109 15.96 7.00 -7.19
CA LYS A 109 17.19 7.76 -6.88
C LYS A 109 17.72 8.58 -8.06
N ASN A 110 17.46 8.11 -9.27
CA ASN A 110 18.01 8.68 -10.50
C ASN A 110 17.01 9.56 -11.26
N ASN A 111 15.80 9.76 -10.71
CA ASN A 111 14.73 10.47 -11.39
C ASN A 111 14.41 9.88 -12.78
N SER A 112 14.53 8.56 -12.93
CA SER A 112 14.25 7.84 -14.17
C SER A 112 12.78 8.02 -14.61
N ALA A 113 11.86 8.15 -13.66
CA ALA A 113 10.47 8.46 -13.90
C ALA A 113 10.20 9.96 -14.10
N GLY A 114 11.16 10.85 -13.86
CA GLY A 114 10.99 12.29 -14.12
C GLY A 114 10.04 13.00 -13.14
N PHE A 115 9.82 12.45 -11.94
CA PHE A 115 8.99 13.08 -10.89
C PHE A 115 9.79 13.92 -9.88
N GLY A 116 11.09 13.69 -9.79
CA GLY A 116 12.00 14.27 -8.82
C GLY A 116 13.08 13.27 -8.42
N LYS A 117 14.27 13.77 -8.07
CA LYS A 117 15.33 12.91 -7.54
C LYS A 117 14.89 12.34 -6.18
N ASN A 118 15.09 11.05 -5.97
CA ASN A 118 14.66 10.32 -4.77
C ASN A 118 13.14 10.35 -4.54
N ALA A 119 12.34 10.59 -5.57
CA ALA A 119 10.90 10.46 -5.44
C ALA A 119 10.56 9.02 -5.00
N MET A 120 9.72 8.91 -3.98
CA MET A 120 9.11 7.62 -3.65
C MET A 120 7.99 7.38 -4.65
N VAL A 121 8.01 6.25 -5.34
CA VAL A 121 7.02 5.91 -6.37
C VAL A 121 6.29 4.65 -5.93
N ALA A 122 4.99 4.77 -5.73
CA ALA A 122 4.08 3.66 -5.48
C ALA A 122 3.61 3.12 -6.83
N ILE A 123 3.60 1.79 -6.95
CA ILE A 123 3.08 1.05 -8.08
C ILE A 123 2.02 0.10 -7.53
N PHE A 124 0.79 0.26 -7.99
CA PHE A 124 -0.38 -0.35 -7.39
C PHE A 124 -1.37 -0.83 -8.44
N THR A 125 -2.28 -1.72 -8.06
CA THR A 125 -3.37 -2.15 -8.92
C THR A 125 -4.58 -1.25 -8.76
N TYR A 126 -5.14 -0.76 -9.86
CA TYR A 126 -6.53 -0.28 -9.89
C TYR A 126 -7.45 -1.48 -10.08
N HIS A 127 -8.51 -1.57 -9.28
CA HIS A 127 -9.60 -2.55 -9.48
C HIS A 127 -10.92 -1.83 -9.77
N ASN A 128 -11.52 -2.12 -10.91
CA ASN A 128 -12.76 -1.50 -11.37
C ASN A 128 -13.97 -2.39 -11.08
N ASP A 129 -14.64 -2.11 -9.95
CA ASP A 129 -15.83 -2.84 -9.52
C ASP A 129 -16.94 -2.84 -10.59
N SER A 130 -17.09 -1.73 -11.34
CA SER A 130 -18.13 -1.60 -12.38
C SER A 130 -17.92 -2.54 -13.56
N LEU A 131 -16.68 -2.87 -13.89
CA LEU A 131 -16.35 -3.90 -14.88
C LEU A 131 -16.48 -5.30 -14.26
N TRP A 132 -16.04 -5.45 -13.01
CA TRP A 132 -16.08 -6.73 -12.30
C TRP A 132 -17.49 -7.26 -12.12
N VAL A 133 -18.44 -6.42 -11.67
CA VAL A 133 -19.85 -6.83 -11.49
C VAL A 133 -20.54 -7.23 -12.81
N LYS A 134 -19.97 -6.83 -13.96
CA LYS A 134 -20.46 -7.21 -15.30
C LYS A 134 -19.80 -8.51 -15.81
N GLY A 135 -18.90 -9.12 -15.04
CA GLY A 135 -18.19 -10.35 -15.40
C GLY A 135 -17.07 -10.15 -16.42
N PHE A 136 -16.58 -8.91 -16.60
CA PHE A 136 -15.39 -8.68 -17.42
C PHE A 136 -14.13 -9.22 -16.71
N ARG A 137 -13.11 -9.57 -17.49
CA ARG A 137 -11.82 -10.07 -16.96
C ARG A 137 -10.79 -8.95 -16.80
N ASN A 138 -10.86 -7.93 -17.65
CA ASN A 138 -9.96 -6.78 -17.67
C ASN A 138 -10.33 -5.71 -16.62
N THR A 139 -10.62 -6.15 -15.39
CA THR A 139 -11.07 -5.29 -14.29
C THR A 139 -9.91 -4.60 -13.59
N GLU A 140 -8.70 -5.13 -13.75
CA GLU A 140 -7.50 -4.71 -13.05
C GLU A 140 -6.47 -4.12 -14.00
N SER A 141 -5.78 -3.06 -13.58
CA SER A 141 -4.70 -2.41 -14.34
C SER A 141 -3.67 -1.82 -13.38
N GLN A 142 -2.44 -1.52 -13.83
CA GLN A 142 -1.40 -1.01 -12.93
C GLN A 142 -1.24 0.50 -13.05
N GLY A 143 -1.38 1.20 -11.93
CA GLY A 143 -1.16 2.63 -11.79
C GLY A 143 0.11 2.96 -11.01
N ILE A 144 0.54 4.21 -11.10
CA ILE A 144 1.60 4.76 -10.25
C ILE A 144 1.20 6.08 -9.59
N ALA A 145 1.78 6.35 -8.43
CA ALA A 145 1.76 7.64 -7.75
C ALA A 145 3.17 7.96 -7.25
N TYR A 146 3.46 9.24 -6.99
CA TYR A 146 4.75 9.66 -6.46
C TYR A 146 4.60 10.60 -5.27
N SER A 147 5.55 10.53 -4.37
CA SER A 147 5.74 11.42 -3.23
C SER A 147 7.12 12.08 -3.32
N LEU A 148 7.17 13.36 -2.92
CA LEU A 148 8.39 14.17 -2.83
C LEU A 148 8.70 14.58 -1.38
N ASP A 149 7.95 14.04 -0.43
CA ASP A 149 7.98 14.34 1.00
C ASP A 149 7.95 13.03 1.81
N GLU A 150 8.80 12.07 1.41
CA GLU A 150 9.04 10.83 2.16
C GLU A 150 7.77 9.96 2.34
N GLY A 151 6.86 9.99 1.38
CA GLY A 151 5.65 9.17 1.39
C GLY A 151 4.51 9.74 2.22
N ILE A 152 4.61 10.96 2.73
CA ILE A 152 3.54 11.62 3.50
C ILE A 152 2.39 12.07 2.59
N THR A 153 2.69 12.71 1.44
CA THR A 153 1.68 13.07 0.45
C THR A 153 1.98 12.48 -0.91
N TRP A 154 0.92 12.15 -1.64
CA TRP A 154 1.01 11.43 -2.90
C TRP A 154 0.29 12.15 -4.03
N THR A 155 0.94 12.22 -5.18
CA THR A 155 0.34 12.66 -6.44
C THR A 155 0.23 11.49 -7.40
N LYS A 156 -0.99 11.12 -7.79
CA LYS A 156 -1.22 10.10 -8.81
C LYS A 156 -0.76 10.58 -10.18
N TYR A 157 -0.15 9.68 -10.95
CA TYR A 157 0.27 10.02 -12.30
C TYR A 157 -0.93 10.23 -13.22
N LYS A 158 -1.00 11.42 -13.84
CA LYS A 158 -2.14 11.86 -14.65
C LYS A 158 -2.49 10.95 -15.85
N ASN A 159 -1.53 10.16 -16.33
CA ASN A 159 -1.73 9.26 -17.47
C ASN A 159 -1.87 7.79 -17.02
N ASN A 160 -2.26 7.55 -15.77
CA ASN A 160 -2.61 6.21 -15.33
C ASN A 160 -3.78 5.62 -16.15
N PRO A 161 -3.84 4.28 -16.29
CA PRO A 161 -2.85 3.31 -15.83
C PRO A 161 -1.60 3.25 -16.73
N VAL A 162 -0.45 2.86 -16.16
CA VAL A 162 0.82 2.68 -16.88
C VAL A 162 0.96 1.30 -17.52
N LEU A 163 0.15 0.33 -17.07
CA LEU A 163 0.05 -1.00 -17.67
C LEU A 163 -1.42 -1.42 -17.71
N ASN A 164 -2.00 -1.42 -18.90
CA ASN A 164 -3.38 -1.86 -19.13
C ASN A 164 -3.47 -3.39 -19.20
N ASN A 165 -4.60 -3.92 -18.75
CA ASN A 165 -4.94 -5.32 -18.95
C ASN A 165 -5.76 -5.51 -20.24
N SER A 166 -5.25 -6.35 -21.13
CA SER A 166 -5.86 -6.62 -22.44
C SER A 166 -6.77 -7.85 -22.47
N GLY A 167 -7.21 -8.37 -21.31
CA GLY A 167 -8.18 -9.47 -21.21
C GLY A 167 -7.78 -10.63 -20.28
N GLU A 168 -6.64 -10.50 -19.60
CA GLU A 168 -6.20 -11.45 -18.57
C GLU A 168 -7.08 -11.33 -17.32
N GLN A 169 -7.20 -12.41 -16.56
CA GLN A 169 -7.88 -12.39 -15.26
C GLN A 169 -6.84 -12.30 -14.15
N ASP A 170 -7.24 -11.73 -13.02
CA ASP A 170 -6.42 -11.62 -11.81
C ASP A 170 -5.06 -10.98 -12.08
N PHE A 171 -5.06 -9.76 -12.62
CA PHE A 171 -3.91 -9.03 -13.13
C PHE A 171 -3.48 -7.97 -12.12
N ARG A 172 -2.76 -8.37 -11.07
CA ARG A 172 -2.59 -7.52 -9.88
C ARG A 172 -1.30 -7.74 -9.09
N ASP A 173 -1.15 -6.94 -8.05
CA ASP A 173 -0.10 -6.99 -7.03
C ASP A 173 1.32 -6.78 -7.60
N PRO A 174 1.59 -5.62 -8.24
CA PRO A 174 2.88 -5.34 -8.85
C PRO A 174 3.97 -5.17 -7.79
N LYS A 175 4.93 -6.10 -7.76
CA LYS A 175 6.20 -5.88 -7.06
C LYS A 175 7.24 -5.34 -8.04
N VAL A 176 7.75 -4.15 -7.75
CA VAL A 176 8.76 -3.48 -8.56
C VAL A 176 10.07 -3.32 -7.78
N PHE A 177 11.19 -3.49 -8.47
CA PHE A 177 12.52 -3.23 -7.94
C PHE A 177 13.47 -2.75 -9.04
N TRP A 178 14.52 -2.05 -8.65
CA TRP A 178 15.60 -1.68 -9.57
C TRP A 178 16.54 -2.87 -9.76
N ASN A 179 16.76 -3.27 -11.01
CA ASN A 179 17.70 -4.32 -11.36
C ASN A 179 19.02 -3.72 -11.88
N GLU A 180 20.03 -3.72 -11.02
CA GLU A 180 21.38 -3.21 -11.31
C GLU A 180 22.10 -3.99 -12.43
N GLU A 181 21.73 -5.26 -12.67
CA GLU A 181 22.41 -6.11 -13.67
C GLU A 181 22.07 -5.68 -15.11
N ILE A 182 20.85 -5.15 -15.32
CA ILE A 182 20.37 -4.70 -16.64
C ILE A 182 20.06 -3.21 -16.69
N ASN A 183 20.22 -2.47 -15.59
CA ASN A 183 19.91 -1.06 -15.45
C ASN A 183 18.47 -0.70 -15.87
N LEU A 184 17.51 -1.52 -15.44
CA LEU A 184 16.08 -1.30 -15.66
C LEU A 184 15.30 -1.60 -14.40
N TRP A 185 14.12 -1.02 -14.27
CA TRP A 185 13.11 -1.47 -13.31
C TRP A 185 12.54 -2.80 -13.78
N ASN A 186 12.42 -3.77 -12.88
CA ASN A 186 11.66 -4.98 -13.14
C ASN A 186 10.36 -4.96 -12.33
N MET A 187 9.29 -5.50 -12.93
CA MET A 187 8.02 -5.78 -12.26
C MET A 187 7.76 -7.28 -12.32
N VAL A 188 7.37 -7.87 -11.19
CA VAL A 188 6.72 -9.17 -11.12
C VAL A 188 5.26 -8.95 -10.76
N LEU A 189 4.36 -9.52 -11.54
CA LEU A 189 2.91 -9.28 -11.45
C LEU A 189 2.17 -10.61 -11.43
N ALA A 190 1.24 -10.79 -10.50
CA ALA A 190 0.37 -11.96 -10.50
C ALA A 190 -0.66 -11.84 -11.62
N VAL A 191 -0.80 -12.92 -12.39
CA VAL A 191 -1.77 -13.04 -13.49
C VAL A 191 -2.41 -14.42 -13.48
N GLY A 192 -3.54 -14.56 -12.79
CA GLY A 192 -4.25 -15.83 -12.64
C GLY A 192 -3.42 -16.91 -11.94
N ASP A 193 -2.78 -17.76 -12.73
CA ASP A 193 -2.03 -18.95 -12.29
C ASP A 193 -0.52 -18.87 -12.56
N ARG A 194 0.01 -17.67 -12.79
CA ARG A 194 1.42 -17.44 -13.09
C ARG A 194 1.85 -16.04 -12.67
N ILE A 195 3.17 -15.82 -12.69
CA ILE A 195 3.76 -14.49 -12.55
C ILE A 195 4.22 -14.01 -13.91
N LYS A 196 3.83 -12.80 -14.31
CA LYS A 196 4.37 -12.12 -15.50
C LYS A 196 5.49 -11.19 -15.08
N ILE A 197 6.56 -11.16 -15.87
CA ILE A 197 7.75 -10.35 -15.65
C ILE A 197 7.83 -9.28 -16.72
N PHE A 198 7.99 -8.02 -16.28
CA PHE A 198 8.15 -6.86 -17.14
C PHE A 198 9.44 -6.11 -16.82
N SER A 199 9.90 -5.31 -17.77
CA SER A 199 10.98 -4.34 -17.60
C SER A 199 10.53 -2.92 -17.98
N SER A 200 11.12 -1.91 -17.34
CA SER A 200 10.86 -0.51 -17.66
C SER A 200 12.10 0.36 -17.46
N PRO A 201 12.39 1.31 -18.36
CA PRO A 201 13.42 2.30 -18.13
C PRO A 201 12.96 3.45 -17.22
N ASN A 202 11.66 3.61 -16.97
CA ASN A 202 11.11 4.85 -16.40
C ASN A 202 9.84 4.70 -15.54
N LEU A 203 9.50 3.47 -15.12
CA LEU A 203 8.29 3.11 -14.37
C LEU A 203 6.94 3.37 -15.09
N LYS A 204 6.96 3.98 -16.28
CA LYS A 204 5.77 4.42 -17.03
C LYS A 204 5.49 3.57 -18.26
N VAL A 205 6.54 3.05 -18.90
CA VAL A 205 6.45 2.22 -20.08
C VAL A 205 7.01 0.85 -19.74
N TRP A 206 6.15 -0.16 -19.81
CA TRP A 206 6.49 -1.53 -19.44
C TRP A 206 6.56 -2.42 -20.67
N LYS A 207 7.66 -3.18 -20.78
CA LYS A 207 7.85 -4.22 -21.78
C LYS A 207 7.70 -5.58 -21.12
N PHE A 208 6.86 -6.44 -21.68
CA PHE A 208 6.78 -7.84 -21.26
C PHE A 208 8.06 -8.58 -21.61
N GLU A 209 8.60 -9.36 -20.67
CA GLU A 209 9.83 -10.13 -20.86
C GLU A 209 9.56 -11.63 -20.83
N SER A 210 8.82 -12.13 -19.83
CA SER A 210 8.58 -13.57 -19.67
C SER A 210 7.44 -13.88 -18.69
N ASP A 211 7.03 -15.14 -18.67
CA ASP A 211 6.18 -15.72 -17.62
C ASP A 211 7.02 -16.65 -16.72
N PHE A 212 6.66 -16.71 -15.44
CA PHE A 212 7.09 -17.76 -14.51
C PHE A 212 5.88 -18.61 -14.09
N LYS A 213 5.96 -19.90 -14.40
CA LYS A 213 5.04 -20.94 -13.92
C LYS A 213 5.81 -22.28 -13.77
N PRO A 214 5.85 -22.90 -12.58
CA PRO A 214 6.49 -24.19 -12.36
C PRO A 214 5.88 -25.28 -13.26
N GLN A 215 6.72 -26.19 -13.78
CA GLN A 215 6.25 -27.32 -14.59
C GLN A 215 5.45 -28.34 -13.77
N ASN A 216 5.89 -28.58 -12.53
CA ASN A 216 5.24 -29.46 -11.57
C ASN A 216 4.43 -28.64 -10.55
N ASP A 217 3.64 -27.70 -11.06
CA ASP A 217 2.80 -26.86 -10.20
C ASP A 217 1.74 -27.71 -9.48
N ILE A 218 1.45 -27.35 -8.22
CA ILE A 218 0.46 -28.07 -7.42
C ILE A 218 -0.91 -27.73 -7.98
N LYS A 219 -1.72 -28.76 -8.28
CA LYS A 219 -3.09 -28.55 -8.75
C LYS A 219 -3.93 -27.92 -7.63
N ASP A 220 -4.86 -27.05 -8.03
CA ASP A 220 -5.87 -26.46 -7.15
C ASP A 220 -5.31 -25.56 -6.03
N LEU A 221 -4.15 -24.92 -6.23
CA LEU A 221 -3.59 -23.92 -5.29
C LEU A 221 -4.42 -22.63 -5.14
N GLY A 222 -5.41 -22.42 -6.02
CA GLY A 222 -6.15 -21.17 -6.11
C GLY A 222 -5.43 -20.12 -6.96
N VAL A 223 -5.83 -18.86 -6.78
CA VAL A 223 -5.26 -17.72 -7.51
C VAL A 223 -3.91 -17.34 -6.88
N TRP A 224 -2.94 -17.00 -7.72
CA TRP A 224 -1.66 -16.47 -7.26
C TRP A 224 -1.80 -14.98 -6.95
N GLU A 225 -1.32 -14.55 -5.80
CA GLU A 225 -1.41 -13.17 -5.31
C GLU A 225 -0.09 -12.76 -4.64
N CYS A 226 0.13 -11.46 -4.49
CA CYS A 226 1.23 -10.87 -3.72
C CYS A 226 2.63 -11.45 -4.05
N PRO A 227 3.08 -11.46 -5.31
CA PRO A 227 4.42 -11.93 -5.64
C PRO A 227 5.49 -11.01 -5.06
N ASP A 228 6.62 -11.60 -4.64
CA ASP A 228 7.86 -10.87 -4.39
C ASP A 228 9.05 -11.62 -5.02
N LEU A 229 10.08 -10.87 -5.41
CA LEU A 229 11.34 -11.41 -5.94
C LEU A 229 12.50 -10.67 -5.29
N ILE A 230 13.25 -11.38 -4.46
CA ILE A 230 14.38 -10.85 -3.71
C ILE A 230 15.65 -11.68 -3.95
N LYS A 231 16.79 -10.99 -4.04
CA LYS A 231 18.10 -11.63 -4.08
C LYS A 231 18.58 -11.83 -2.65
N LEU A 232 18.74 -13.08 -2.23
CA LEU A 232 19.28 -13.43 -0.91
C LEU A 232 20.72 -13.91 -1.04
N LYS A 233 21.55 -13.56 -0.06
CA LYS A 233 22.87 -14.20 0.08
C LYS A 233 22.67 -15.59 0.66
N PHE A 234 23.37 -16.56 0.09
CA PHE A 234 23.48 -17.90 0.63
C PHE A 234 24.90 -18.04 1.18
N ASP A 235 25.00 -18.35 2.47
CA ASP A 235 26.26 -18.71 3.10
C ASP A 235 26.33 -20.25 3.14
N ASP A 236 27.39 -20.83 2.58
CA ASP A 236 27.69 -22.28 2.63
C ASP A 236 28.15 -22.72 4.03
#